data_AF-A0A967T1A7-F1
#
_entry.id   AF-A0A967T1A7-F1
#
_cell.length_a   1.000
_cell.length_b   1.000
_cell.length_c   1.000
_cell.angle_alpha   90.00
_cell.angle_beta   90.00
_cell.angle_gamma   90.00
#
_symmetry.space_group_name_H-M   'P 1'
#
loop_
_entity.id
_entity.type
_entity.pdbx_description
1 polymer ?
#
loop_
_entity_poly.entity_id
_entity_poly.type
_entity_poly.pdbx_seq_one_letter_code
_entity_poly.pdbx_strand_id
1 'polypeptide(L)' 'AGNYKTNWDAGSFASGVYLYRIQAGSYIESKKMILLR' A
#
# COMPACT_ATOMS: atom_id res chain seq x y z
N ALA A 1 -13.81 15.93 -0.75
CA ALA A 1 -12.78 15.09 -0.10
C ALA A 1 -13.46 13.84 0.44
N GLY A 2 -12.85 12.67 0.30
CA GLY A 2 -13.42 11.40 0.74
C GLY A 2 -12.33 10.43 1.14
N ASN A 3 -12.66 9.49 2.02
CA ASN A 3 -11.76 8.44 2.46
C ASN A 3 -12.10 7.16 1.69
N TYR A 4 -11.11 6.57 1.03
CA TYR A 4 -11.25 5.30 0.33
C TYR A 4 -10.40 4.25 1.04
N LYS A 5 -11.01 3.13 1.40
CA LYS A 5 -10.34 2.01 2.03
C LYS A 5 -10.37 0.82 1.06
N THR A 6 -9.19 0.25 0.79
CA THR A 6 -9.04 -1.03 0.10
C THR A 6 -8.40 -2.02 1.04
N ASN A 7 -8.80 -3.30 0.95
CA ASN A 7 -8.20 -4.37 1.73
C ASN A 7 -7.16 -5.10 0.89
N TRP A 8 -5.91 -5.16 1.37
CA TRP A 8 -4.87 -5.97 0.76
C TRP A 8 -4.71 -7.25 1.55
N ASP A 9 -5.10 -8.38 0.95
CA ASP A 9 -4.81 -9.70 1.52
C ASP A 9 -3.36 -10.09 1.21
N ALA A 10 -2.52 -9.97 2.24
CA ALA A 10 -1.10 -10.25 2.16
C ALA A 10 -0.73 -11.69 2.56
N GLY A 11 -1.70 -12.61 2.72
CA GLY A 11 -1.46 -13.94 3.30
C GLY A 11 -0.47 -14.82 2.53
N SER A 12 -0.44 -14.68 1.20
CA SER A 12 0.48 -15.43 0.32
C SER A 12 1.85 -14.76 0.15
N PHE A 13 2.06 -13.57 0.75
CA PHE A 13 3.30 -12.82 0.63
C PHE A 13 4.25 -13.12 1.81
N ALA A 14 5.55 -13.02 1.55
CA ALA A 14 6.58 -13.21 2.56
C ALA A 14 6.72 -11.97 3.46
N SER A 15 7.11 -12.14 4.72
CA SER A 15 7.44 -10.99 5.57
C SER A 15 8.53 -10.13 4.94
N GLY A 16 8.37 -8.82 4.98
CA GLY A 16 9.31 -7.91 4.31
C GLY A 16 8.80 -6.49 4.13
N VAL A 17 9.59 -5.67 3.43
CA VAL A 17 9.24 -4.29 3.11
C VAL A 17 8.65 -4.23 1.70
N TYR A 18 7.43 -3.71 1.60
CA TYR A 18 6.68 -3.54 0.36
C TYR A 18 6.58 -2.05 0.03
N LEU A 19 7.00 -1.66 -1.17
CA LEU A 19 6.80 -0.30 -1.67
C LEU A 19 5.49 -0.22 -2.45
N TYR A 20 4.69 0.80 -2.20
CA TYR A 20 3.46 1.05 -2.94
C TYR A 20 3.34 2.53 -3.30
N ARG A 21 2.53 2.80 -4.32
CA ARG A 21 2.31 4.14 -4.87
C ARG A 21 0.82 4.46 -4.87
N ILE A 22 0.47 5.62 -4.34
CA ILE A 22 -0.87 6.21 -4.46
C ILE A 22 -0.81 7.27 -5.55
N GLN A 23 -1.74 7.19 -6.51
CA GLN A 23 -1.86 8.16 -7.59
C GLN A 23 -3.28 8.74 -7.62
N ALA A 24 -3.39 10.06 -7.62
CA ALA A 24 -4.64 10.80 -7.73
C ALA A 24 -4.46 11.97 -8.71
N GLY A 25 -4.80 11.75 -9.98
CA GLY A 25 -4.52 12.73 -11.04
C GLY A 25 -3.02 12.94 -11.22
N SER A 26 -2.55 14.18 -11.05
CA SER A 26 -1.14 14.57 -11.08
C SER A 26 -0.40 14.32 -9.75
N TYR A 27 -1.12 14.03 -8.67
CA TYR A 27 -0.50 13.70 -7.38
C TYR A 27 -0.02 12.26 -7.37
N ILE A 28 1.26 12.08 -7.02
CA ILE A 28 1.91 10.76 -6.87
C ILE A 28 2.64 10.74 -5.54
N GLU A 29 2.37 9.73 -4.73
CA GLU A 29 3.04 9.52 -3.46
C GLU A 29 3.50 8.06 -3.32
N SER A 30 4.77 7.87 -2.96
CA SER A 30 5.36 6.56 -2.72
C SER A 30 5.52 6.34 -1.21
N LYS A 31 5.11 5.16 -0.73
CA LYS A 31 5.20 4.78 0.69
C LYS A 31 5.75 3.37 0.83
N LYS A 32 6.32 3.07 1.99
CA LYS A 32 6.75 1.73 2.39
C LYS A 32 5.78 1.14 3.41
N MET A 33 5.52 -0.15 3.29
CA MET A 33 4.74 -0.97 4.21
C MET A 33 5.63 -2.11 4.69
N ILE A 34 5.51 -2.49 5.96
CA ILE A 34 6.23 -3.65 6.51
C ILE A 34 5.19 -4.74 6.75
N LEU A 35 5.34 -5.87 6.07
CA LEU A 35 4.58 -7.08 6.34
C LEU A 35 5.32 -7.89 7.39
N LEU A 36 4.68 -8.07 8.54
CA LEU A 36 5.13 -8.95 9.61
C LEU A 36 4.19 -10.16 9.66
N ARG A 37 4.76 -11.35 9.89
CA ARG A 37 4.03 -12.58 10.17
C ARG A 37 4.08 -12.86 11.66
#